data_AF-A0AA35WDQ2-F1
#
_entry.id   AF-A0AA35WDQ2-F1
#
_cell.length_a   1.000
_cell.length_b   1.000
_cell.length_c   1.000
_cell.angle_alpha   90.00
_cell.angle_beta   90.00
_cell.angle_gamma   90.00
#
_symmetry.space_group_name_H-M   'P 1'
#
loop_
_entity.id
_entity.type
_entity.pdbx_description
1 polymer ?
#
loop_
_entity_poly.entity_id
_entity_poly.type
_entity_poly.pdbx_seq_one_letter_code
_entity_poly.pdbx_strand_id
1 'polypeptide(L)'
;MGRTRKRGKMAQFIVDKLEDSKQARWLSIAEGKFELTNWHDIAKEWFKEKPRNSDQVDAPCMLRKGLPRAFPGLEEVKGESIKEGTQYRSRVFVAPRELVHGKLVYPADIHVFTVPSPAKL
;
A
#
# COMPACT_ATOMS: atom_id res chain seq x y z
N MET A 1 18.70 14.86 10.88
CA MET A 1 17.23 14.76 10.69
C MET A 1 16.89 14.92 9.21
N GLY A 2 16.96 13.82 8.44
CA GLY A 2 16.84 13.82 6.98
C GLY A 2 15.39 13.74 6.48
N ARG A 3 15.10 14.43 5.38
CA ARG A 3 13.78 14.76 4.85
C ARG A 3 13.18 13.62 4.01
N THR A 4 12.37 12.74 4.60
CA THR A 4 11.57 11.69 3.89
C THR A 4 10.06 11.94 3.92
N ARG A 5 9.61 13.19 4.15
CA ARG A 5 8.23 13.51 4.56
C ARG A 5 7.11 13.35 3.51
N LYS A 6 7.37 12.98 2.25
CA LYS A 6 6.31 12.91 1.20
C LYS A 6 6.08 11.54 0.57
N ARG A 7 7.07 10.64 0.51
CA ARG A 7 6.91 9.27 -0.02
C ARG A 7 6.26 8.32 1.01
N GLY A 8 6.54 8.54 2.30
CA GLY A 8 6.07 7.66 3.38
C GLY A 8 4.56 7.70 3.65
N LYS A 9 3.84 8.80 3.41
CA LYS A 9 2.45 8.92 3.89
C LYS A 9 1.46 7.95 3.23
N MET A 10 1.57 7.71 1.92
CA MET A 10 0.70 6.75 1.24
C MET A 10 1.11 5.31 1.57
N ALA A 11 2.42 5.03 1.59
CA ALA A 11 2.92 3.71 1.95
C ALA A 11 2.48 3.34 3.37
N GLN A 12 2.67 4.25 4.33
CA GLN A 12 2.21 4.09 5.70
C GLN A 12 0.69 3.92 5.77
N PHE A 13 -0.08 4.79 5.11
CA PHE A 13 -1.55 4.65 5.07
C PHE A 13 -1.99 3.26 4.61
N ILE A 14 -1.37 2.68 3.58
CA ILE A 14 -1.70 1.34 3.11
C ILE A 14 -1.24 0.25 4.08
N VAL A 15 -0.06 0.41 4.69
CA VAL A 15 0.43 -0.52 5.72
C VAL A 15 -0.50 -0.51 6.93
N ASP A 16 -0.91 0.67 7.43
CA ASP A 16 -1.86 0.81 8.53
C ASP A 16 -3.18 0.11 8.21
N LYS A 17 -3.69 0.24 6.97
CA LYS A 17 -4.89 -0.48 6.53
C LYS A 17 -4.73 -1.99 6.49
N LEU A 18 -3.54 -2.47 6.17
CA LEU A 18 -3.21 -3.90 6.14
C LEU A 18 -3.05 -4.46 7.55
N GLU A 19 -2.52 -3.68 8.49
CA GLU A 19 -2.43 -4.03 9.91
C GLU A 19 -3.81 -4.07 10.57
N ASP A 20 -4.65 -3.07 10.30
CA ASP A 20 -6.03 -2.99 10.81
C ASP A 20 -6.95 -4.13 10.30
N SER A 21 -6.59 -4.78 9.18
CA SER A 21 -7.29 -5.93 8.58
C SER A 21 -8.77 -5.73 8.20
N LYS A 22 -9.32 -4.52 8.38
CA LYS A 22 -10.75 -4.22 8.12
C LYS A 22 -11.07 -3.96 6.66
N GLN A 23 -10.19 -3.24 5.96
CA GLN A 23 -10.42 -2.78 4.59
C GLN A 23 -9.31 -3.23 3.61
N ALA A 24 -8.24 -3.81 4.14
CA ALA A 24 -7.17 -4.42 3.38
C ALA A 24 -6.72 -5.70 4.08
N ARG A 25 -6.18 -6.66 3.34
CA ARG A 25 -5.63 -7.90 3.90
C ARG A 25 -4.41 -8.38 3.12
N TRP A 26 -3.48 -9.01 3.82
CA TRP A 26 -2.40 -9.76 3.18
C TRP A 26 -2.96 -11.07 2.60
N LEU A 27 -2.68 -11.34 1.33
CA LEU A 27 -2.93 -12.64 0.70
C LEU A 27 -1.68 -13.53 0.80
N SER A 28 -0.49 -12.93 0.65
CA SER A 28 0.79 -13.59 0.87
C SER A 28 1.84 -12.55 1.24
N ILE A 29 2.32 -12.60 2.48
CA ILE A 29 3.39 -11.72 2.98
C ILE A 29 4.70 -12.07 2.25
N ALA A 30 5.00 -13.35 2.02
CA ALA A 30 6.25 -13.74 1.33
C ALA A 30 6.36 -13.22 -0.11
N GLU A 31 5.22 -12.99 -0.77
CA GLU A 31 5.12 -12.49 -2.14
C GLU A 31 4.84 -10.99 -2.22
N GLY A 32 4.61 -10.32 -1.09
CA GLY A 32 4.17 -8.92 -1.10
C GLY A 32 2.78 -8.73 -1.69
N LYS A 33 1.95 -9.77 -1.62
CA LYS A 33 0.62 -9.80 -2.22
C LYS A 33 -0.43 -9.41 -1.21
N PHE A 34 -1.20 -8.38 -1.54
CA PHE A 34 -2.27 -7.89 -0.68
C PHE A 34 -3.49 -7.49 -1.48
N GLU A 35 -4.65 -7.49 -0.82
CA GLU A 35 -5.92 -7.08 -1.36
C GLU A 35 -6.43 -5.86 -0.60
N LEU A 36 -6.89 -4.86 -1.34
CA LEU A 36 -7.70 -3.76 -0.83
C LEU A 36 -9.16 -4.14 -1.06
N THR A 37 -9.83 -4.67 -0.02
CA THR A 37 -11.15 -5.30 -0.11
C THR A 37 -12.29 -4.30 -0.24
N ASN A 38 -12.08 -3.05 0.19
CA ASN A 38 -13.03 -1.96 0.04
C ASN A 38 -12.36 -0.75 -0.63
N TRP A 39 -12.08 -0.90 -1.92
CA TRP A 39 -11.26 0.03 -2.70
C TRP A 39 -11.76 1.48 -2.66
N HIS A 40 -13.08 1.68 -2.79
CA HIS A 40 -13.67 3.02 -2.83
C HIS A 40 -13.59 3.73 -1.49
N ASP A 41 -13.83 3.03 -0.38
CA ASP A 41 -13.80 3.66 0.93
C ASP A 41 -12.36 3.97 1.36
N ILE A 42 -11.41 3.08 1.08
CA ILE A 42 -9.97 3.38 1.25
C ILE A 42 -9.59 4.62 0.45
N ALA A 43 -10.06 4.73 -0.80
CA ALA A 43 -9.78 5.88 -1.63
C ALA A 43 -10.37 7.18 -1.04
N LYS A 44 -11.60 7.15 -0.53
CA LYS A 44 -12.24 8.31 0.14
C LYS A 44 -11.48 8.71 1.40
N GLU A 45 -11.01 7.76 2.19
CA GLU A 45 -10.23 8.03 3.40
C GLU A 45 -8.88 8.66 3.04
N TRP A 46 -8.15 8.08 2.09
CA TRP A 46 -6.92 8.67 1.58
C TRP A 46 -7.12 10.08 1.01
N PHE A 47 -8.28 10.32 0.38
CA PHE A 47 -8.62 11.62 -0.15
C PHE A 47 -8.78 12.68 0.95
N LYS A 48 -9.43 12.32 2.07
CA LYS A 48 -9.65 13.21 3.23
C LYS A 48 -8.35 13.60 3.97
N GLU A 49 -7.31 12.76 3.90
CA GLU A 49 -6.00 13.02 4.54
C GLU A 49 -5.26 14.25 4.00
N LYS A 50 -5.69 14.85 2.87
CA LYS A 50 -5.07 16.08 2.34
C LYS A 50 -6.08 17.09 1.80
N PRO A 51 -5.86 18.40 2.00
CA PRO A 51 -6.58 19.43 1.24
C PRO A 51 -6.25 19.27 -0.25
N ARG A 52 -7.28 19.19 -1.10
CA ARG A 52 -7.16 18.94 -2.55
C ARG A 52 -8.08 19.87 -3.34
N ASN A 53 -7.66 20.17 -4.57
CA ASN A 53 -8.46 20.89 -5.58
C ASN A 53 -9.20 19.93 -6.54
N SER A 54 -9.29 18.65 -6.18
CA SER A 54 -9.95 17.61 -6.99
C SER A 54 -11.26 17.23 -6.32
N ASP A 55 -12.17 16.61 -7.06
CA ASP A 55 -13.44 16.14 -6.50
C ASP A 55 -13.29 14.76 -5.86
N GLN A 56 -14.15 14.45 -4.89
CA GLN A 56 -14.11 13.16 -4.20
C GLN A 56 -14.33 11.97 -5.17
N VAL A 57 -15.03 12.19 -6.28
CA VAL A 57 -15.23 11.20 -7.34
C VAL A 57 -13.91 10.74 -7.99
N ASP A 58 -12.87 11.57 -7.93
CA ASP A 58 -11.54 11.23 -8.45
C ASP A 58 -10.72 10.36 -7.48
N ALA A 59 -11.16 10.22 -6.22
CA ALA A 59 -10.41 9.54 -5.18
C ALA A 59 -9.90 8.15 -5.58
N PRO A 60 -10.71 7.26 -6.22
CA PRO A 60 -10.22 5.96 -6.71
C PRO A 60 -9.08 6.10 -7.72
N CYS A 61 -9.20 7.02 -8.68
CA CYS A 61 -8.17 7.28 -9.68
C CYS A 61 -6.88 7.79 -9.04
N MET A 62 -7.01 8.68 -8.04
CA MET A 62 -5.88 9.23 -7.31
C MET A 62 -5.14 8.18 -6.48
N LEU A 63 -5.88 7.30 -5.78
CA LEU A 63 -5.28 6.20 -5.02
C LEU A 63 -4.48 5.29 -5.96
N ARG A 64 -5.07 4.90 -7.09
CA ARG A 64 -4.41 4.09 -8.12
C ARG A 64 -3.13 4.73 -8.65
N LYS A 65 -3.13 6.04 -8.92
CA LYS A 65 -1.94 6.75 -9.39
C LYS A 65 -0.88 6.93 -8.30
N GLY A 66 -1.30 7.00 -7.04
CA GLY A 66 -0.41 7.17 -5.88
C GLY A 66 0.29 5.88 -5.46
N LEU A 67 -0.37 4.73 -5.63
CA LEU A 67 0.15 3.42 -5.22
C LEU A 67 1.51 3.07 -5.85
N PRO A 68 1.73 3.14 -7.18
CA PRO A 68 3.05 2.88 -7.78
C PRO A 68 4.14 3.86 -7.34
N ARG A 69 3.77 5.06 -6.87
CA ARG A 69 4.73 6.04 -6.34
C ARG A 69 5.14 5.73 -4.90
N ALA A 70 4.22 5.14 -4.13
CA ALA A 70 4.42 4.70 -2.76
C ALA A 70 5.15 3.35 -2.70
N PHE A 71 4.84 2.46 -3.64
CA PHE A 71 5.37 1.13 -3.79
C PHE A 71 5.95 0.99 -5.21
N PRO A 72 7.22 1.37 -5.44
CA PRO A 72 7.85 1.19 -6.75
C PRO A 72 7.79 -0.27 -7.20
N GLY A 73 7.37 -0.51 -8.44
CA GLY A 73 7.19 -1.87 -8.98
C GLY A 73 5.92 -2.58 -8.54
N LEU A 74 5.00 -1.92 -7.81
CA LEU A 74 3.69 -2.48 -7.49
C LEU A 74 2.87 -2.76 -8.76
N GLU A 75 2.40 -3.99 -8.90
CA GLU A 75 1.57 -4.43 -10.02
C GLU A 75 0.16 -4.83 -9.56
N GLU A 76 -0.85 -4.50 -10.37
CA GLU A 76 -2.24 -4.89 -10.11
C GLU A 76 -2.52 -6.26 -10.75
N VAL A 77 -2.93 -7.23 -9.93
CA VAL A 77 -3.34 -8.56 -10.40
C VAL A 77 -4.80 -8.51 -10.83
N LYS A 78 -5.03 -8.14 -12.10
CA LYS A 78 -6.38 -7.90 -12.63
C LYS A 78 -7.29 -9.13 -12.53
N GLY A 79 -6.75 -10.34 -12.69
CA GLY A 79 -7.52 -11.59 -12.63
C GLY A 79 -8.08 -11.92 -11.24
N GLU A 80 -7.52 -11.33 -10.18
CA GLU A 80 -7.94 -11.55 -8.80
C GLU A 80 -8.71 -10.34 -8.22
N SER A 81 -8.80 -9.25 -8.98
CA SER A 81 -9.51 -8.04 -8.55
C SER A 81 -11.00 -8.17 -8.86
N ILE A 82 -11.86 -7.90 -7.87
CA ILE A 82 -13.30 -8.04 -8.02
C ILE A 82 -13.92 -6.74 -8.53
N LYS A 83 -14.57 -6.82 -9.69
CA LYS A 83 -15.32 -5.71 -10.29
C LYS A 83 -16.82 -5.97 -10.20
N GLU A 84 -17.57 -4.98 -9.71
CA GLU A 84 -19.03 -4.97 -9.67
C GLU A 84 -19.54 -3.87 -10.61
N GLY A 85 -20.13 -4.28 -11.74
CA GLY A 85 -20.58 -3.36 -12.79
C GLY A 85 -19.43 -2.52 -13.37
N THR A 86 -19.53 -1.20 -13.22
CA THR A 86 -18.51 -0.25 -13.69
C THR A 86 -17.39 0.00 -12.67
N GLN A 87 -17.56 -0.47 -11.42
CA GLN A 87 -16.69 -0.12 -10.29
C GLN A 87 -15.92 -1.33 -9.74
N TYR A 88 -14.74 -1.08 -9.18
CA TYR A 88 -13.98 -2.11 -8.47
C TYR A 88 -14.42 -2.16 -7.01
N ARG A 89 -14.85 -3.34 -6.55
CA ARG A 89 -15.12 -3.61 -5.14
C ARG A 89 -13.80 -3.85 -4.42
N SER A 90 -13.00 -4.77 -4.94
CA SER A 90 -11.66 -5.05 -4.44
C SER A 90 -10.59 -5.00 -5.52
N ARG A 91 -9.35 -4.77 -5.09
CA ARG A 91 -8.18 -4.81 -5.97
C ARG A 91 -7.03 -5.54 -5.30
N VAL A 92 -6.41 -6.43 -6.05
CA VAL A 92 -5.26 -7.19 -5.62
C VAL A 92 -4.00 -6.60 -6.23
N PHE A 93 -2.99 -6.43 -5.40
CA PHE A 93 -1.69 -5.93 -5.79
C PHE A 93 -0.60 -6.87 -5.32
N VAL A 94 0.47 -6.93 -6.11
CA VAL A 94 1.72 -7.59 -5.77
C VAL A 94 2.80 -6.53 -5.74
N ALA A 95 3.43 -6.40 -4.57
CA ALA A 95 4.61 -5.58 -4.38
C ALA A 95 5.86 -6.43 -4.62
N PRO A 96 6.91 -5.90 -5.26
CA PRO A 96 8.17 -6.62 -5.37
C PRO A 96 8.73 -6.92 -3.96
N ARG A 97 9.37 -8.09 -3.81
CA ARG A 97 9.85 -8.67 -2.54
C ARG A 97 10.61 -7.71 -1.62
N GLU A 98 11.25 -6.69 -2.18
CA GLU A 98 11.99 -5.66 -1.45
C GLU A 98 11.11 -4.82 -0.50
N LEU A 99 9.78 -4.86 -0.64
CA LEU A 99 8.85 -4.04 0.14
C LEU A 99 8.33 -4.68 1.44
N VAL A 100 8.49 -6.00 1.65
CA VAL A 100 7.58 -6.74 2.54
C VAL A 100 8.10 -6.99 3.97
N HIS A 101 9.39 -6.83 4.23
CA HIS A 101 9.99 -7.15 5.54
C HIS A 101 10.34 -5.91 6.38
N GLY A 102 9.54 -4.84 6.29
CA GLY A 102 9.80 -3.60 7.07
C GLY A 102 11.17 -2.96 6.78
N LYS A 103 11.84 -3.36 5.69
CA LYS A 103 13.12 -2.84 5.24
C LYS A 103 12.96 -2.22 3.86
N LEU A 104 12.80 -0.90 3.84
CA LEU A 104 13.09 -0.09 2.66
C LEU A 104 14.59 -0.20 2.36
N VAL A 105 14.99 -1.14 1.52
CA VAL A 105 16.35 -1.14 0.96
C VAL A 105 16.29 -0.35 -0.34
N TYR A 106 16.77 0.91 -0.30
CA TYR A 106 17.03 1.67 -1.51
C TYR A 106 18.40 1.28 -2.08
N PRO A 107 18.57 1.14 -3.41
CA PRO A 107 19.89 1.03 -4.01
C PRO A 107 20.56 2.42 -4.04
N ALA A 108 21.00 2.91 -2.87
CA ALA A 108 21.99 3.96 -2.69
C ALA A 108 22.17 4.22 -1.18
N ASP A 109 23.15 3.58 -0.56
CA ASP A 109 23.59 3.77 0.83
C ASP A 109 23.00 2.81 1.88
N ILE A 110 23.85 1.84 2.20
CA ILE A 110 23.69 0.75 3.16
C ILE A 110 23.66 1.32 4.58
N HIS A 111 22.55 1.16 5.28
CA HIS A 111 22.54 1.10 6.74
C HIS A 111 21.65 -0.03 7.22
N VAL A 112 22.31 -1.11 7.66
CA VAL A 112 21.70 -2.32 8.22
C VAL A 112 21.26 -2.03 9.66
N PHE A 113 19.97 -2.18 9.94
CA PHE A 113 19.50 -2.36 11.31
C PHE A 113 18.98 -3.80 11.50
N THR A 114 19.50 -4.42 12.56
CA THR A 114 19.23 -5.79 12.98
C THR A 114 18.03 -5.80 13.93
N VAL A 115 17.08 -6.71 13.72
CA VAL A 115 15.98 -6.97 14.67
C VAL A 115 16.34 -8.22 15.49
N PRO A 116 16.03 -8.25 16.80
CA PRO A 116 16.41 -9.36 17.66
C PRO A 116 15.56 -10.61 17.38
N SER A 117 16.24 -11.75 17.40
CA SER A 117 15.68 -13.08 17.16
C SER A 117 14.58 -13.44 18.17
N PRO A 118 13.49 -14.13 17.78
CA PRO A 118 12.50 -14.59 18.73
C PRO A 118 13.11 -15.68 19.63
N ALA A 119 13.14 -15.42 20.94
CA ALA A 119 13.53 -16.40 21.95
C ALA A 119 12.56 -17.60 21.90
N LYS A 120 13.11 -18.81 21.76
CA LYS A 120 12.38 -20.06 21.93
C LYS A 120 12.01 -20.22 23.41
N LEU A 121 10.73 -20.47 23.69
CA LEU A 121 10.23 -21.09 24.92
C LEU A 121 9.94 -22.57 24.63
#